data_AF-A0A954KF01-F1
#
_entry.id   AF-A0A954KF01-F1
#
_cell.length_a   1.000
_cell.length_b   1.000
_cell.length_c   1.000
_cell.angle_alpha   90.00
_cell.angle_beta   90.00
_cell.angle_gamma   90.00
#
_symmetry.space_group_name_H-M   'P 1'
#
loop_
_entity.id
_entity.type
_entity.pdbx_description
1 polymer ?
#
loop_
_entity_poly.entity_id
_entity_poly.type
_entity_poly.pdbx_seq_one_letter_code
_entity_poly.pdbx_strand_id
1 'polypeptide(L)'
;MKLALKHRQSQFRSRQLPPSTAGFLLAMTSLCTSLVQADTPTPPFELNVYREYALTHDGDSAAGKQLFEKHEKLTCTACHGVAAKEKAGPDLDGIGSKYQREELIRSVLEPSHSIKPGYEQAMILKKDGKLLNGRLERATKLAVRLLDTKGIQTDLNMSDIEELKFSEKSLMPDNVVASITREEFADLIAYLQSLRFMVHSGLKAGGEEVPIPRLSKPITLHQLNPEDLRFENPVWCGAIPGLPGELAVIEHQRARVWRYLRDAKPPRSELFVDLSEETHISGNQGVMCIAFHPDYPNNGRYFLEHEVHENGQVKTAIVERRASDDRRQDSGRPSIRLLDVDQPAYNHNGGCIAFGCDGMLYAGFGDGGPQRDPPGNSQNLRILLGSMIRIDIDHADGDRSYSFPEDNPFLAAHRADPAVRPETWAYGFREPWRFSFDCLTGDLWVGDVGQDTFEEIDIVKPGRNYGWNVREGFAPFSDQYQRELETYTDPLFAYAHGLGFSATGGHVYRADPESSFCGVYIFGDYNTRRIWGLRQQDGKLLDVRELGTSPGGIVSFGLDENGELLMVTYGGLIYQLDLSQAEYK
;
A
#
# COMPACT_ATOMS: atom_id res chain seq x y z
N MET A 1 -64.07 -5.14 -15.67
CA MET A 1 -63.87 -5.88 -16.94
C MET A 1 -62.52 -6.57 -16.83
N LYS A 2 -62.35 -7.86 -16.46
CA LYS A 2 -62.72 -9.13 -17.14
C LYS A 2 -62.44 -9.03 -18.64
N LEU A 3 -61.58 -9.79 -19.32
CA LEU A 3 -61.11 -11.20 -19.30
C LEU A 3 -59.80 -11.24 -20.16
N ALA A 4 -59.00 -12.29 -20.34
CA ALA A 4 -58.67 -13.56 -19.69
C ALA A 4 -57.57 -14.24 -20.54
N LEU A 5 -56.80 -15.12 -19.90
CA LEU A 5 -55.82 -16.07 -20.45
C LEU A 5 -56.33 -16.95 -21.61
N LYS A 6 -55.40 -17.47 -22.42
CA LYS A 6 -55.36 -18.92 -22.74
C LYS A 6 -54.00 -19.41 -23.27
N HIS A 7 -53.43 -20.36 -22.51
CA HIS A 7 -52.44 -21.35 -22.92
C HIS A 7 -52.92 -22.26 -24.06
N ARG A 8 -51.99 -22.85 -24.82
CA ARG A 8 -52.04 -24.28 -25.19
C ARG A 8 -50.64 -24.87 -25.46
N GLN A 9 -50.36 -25.96 -24.75
CA GLN A 9 -49.31 -26.97 -24.99
C GLN A 9 -49.80 -28.04 -26.00
N SER A 10 -48.86 -28.67 -26.71
CA SER A 10 -48.87 -30.11 -27.11
C SER A 10 -47.44 -30.48 -27.54
N GLN A 11 -46.65 -31.34 -26.86
CA GLN A 11 -46.70 -32.82 -26.77
C GLN A 11 -46.71 -33.52 -28.16
N PHE A 12 -46.03 -34.62 -28.48
CA PHE A 12 -44.87 -35.41 -27.98
C PHE A 12 -44.65 -36.55 -29.04
N ARG A 13 -43.52 -37.30 -28.91
CA ARG A 13 -43.14 -38.60 -29.53
C ARG A 13 -42.28 -38.50 -30.80
N SER A 14 -41.01 -38.94 -30.85
CA SER A 14 -40.30 -40.18 -30.45
C SER A 14 -40.60 -41.42 -31.31
N ARG A 15 -39.58 -41.96 -32.00
CA ARG A 15 -39.42 -43.40 -32.26
C ARG A 15 -37.95 -43.76 -32.55
N GLN A 16 -37.55 -44.90 -31.97
CA GLN A 16 -36.20 -45.48 -31.85
C GLN A 16 -35.80 -46.39 -33.04
N LEU A 17 -34.49 -46.69 -33.09
CA LEU A 17 -33.62 -47.65 -33.83
C LEU A 17 -34.10 -49.15 -33.76
N PRO A 18 -33.40 -50.24 -34.21
CA PRO A 18 -32.01 -50.51 -34.72
C PRO A 18 -31.96 -51.64 -35.84
N PRO A 19 -31.02 -52.65 -35.96
CA PRO A 19 -29.59 -52.89 -35.57
C PRO A 19 -28.63 -53.61 -36.62
N SER A 20 -27.34 -53.79 -36.23
CA SER A 20 -26.35 -54.89 -36.56
C SER A 20 -25.70 -54.95 -37.97
N THR A 21 -24.45 -55.40 -38.26
CA THR A 21 -23.42 -56.26 -37.60
C THR A 21 -22.05 -56.15 -38.33
N ALA A 22 -20.99 -56.76 -37.75
CA ALA A 22 -19.56 -56.72 -38.06
C ALA A 22 -19.03 -57.45 -39.33
N GLY A 23 -17.75 -57.20 -39.71
CA GLY A 23 -16.85 -58.24 -40.25
C GLY A 23 -15.86 -57.91 -41.42
N PHE A 24 -14.55 -57.86 -41.09
CA PHE A 24 -13.39 -58.52 -41.74
C PHE A 24 -12.89 -58.24 -43.20
N LEU A 25 -11.63 -57.75 -43.27
CA LEU A 25 -10.40 -58.28 -43.94
C LEU A 25 -9.95 -58.00 -45.42
N LEU A 26 -8.62 -57.76 -45.51
CA LEU A 26 -7.60 -57.96 -46.58
C LEU A 26 -7.46 -56.90 -47.71
N ALA A 27 -6.37 -56.12 -47.75
CA ALA A 27 -5.05 -56.36 -48.42
C ALA A 27 -5.00 -55.69 -49.83
N MET A 28 -3.94 -55.07 -50.38
CA MET A 28 -2.50 -55.14 -50.21
C MET A 28 -1.81 -53.81 -50.63
N THR A 29 -0.71 -53.53 -49.92
CA THR A 29 0.55 -52.84 -50.29
C THR A 29 0.78 -52.37 -51.74
N SER A 30 1.29 -51.14 -51.92
CA SER A 30 2.74 -50.90 -52.16
C SER A 30 3.07 -49.42 -52.47
N LEU A 31 4.28 -49.04 -52.05
CA LEU A 31 5.23 -48.03 -52.57
C LEU A 31 5.35 -46.61 -51.95
N CYS A 32 6.64 -46.32 -51.72
CA CYS A 32 7.35 -45.05 -51.59
C CYS A 32 7.47 -44.42 -50.20
N THR A 33 8.49 -44.91 -49.48
CA THR A 33 9.21 -44.22 -48.41
C THR A 33 9.87 -42.93 -48.93
N SER A 34 9.41 -41.79 -48.43
CA SER A 34 10.23 -40.60 -48.25
C SER A 34 10.25 -40.28 -46.76
N LEU A 35 11.46 -40.19 -46.19
CA LEU A 35 11.69 -39.81 -44.81
C LEU A 35 11.36 -38.33 -44.64
N VAL A 36 10.19 -38.03 -44.09
CA VAL A 36 9.93 -36.72 -43.47
C VAL A 36 10.39 -36.86 -42.03
N GLN A 37 11.47 -36.17 -41.67
CA GLN A 37 11.75 -35.85 -40.28
C GLN A 37 10.53 -35.07 -39.78
N ALA A 38 9.80 -35.65 -38.83
CA ALA A 38 8.80 -34.91 -38.09
C ALA A 38 9.51 -33.80 -37.33
N ASP A 39 9.21 -32.55 -37.69
CA ASP A 39 9.46 -31.41 -36.82
C ASP A 39 8.86 -31.76 -35.46
N THR A 40 9.74 -31.90 -34.47
CA THR A 40 9.31 -31.99 -33.08
C THR A 40 8.70 -30.63 -32.75
N PRO A 41 7.46 -30.56 -32.25
CA PRO A 41 6.90 -29.28 -31.81
C PRO A 41 7.78 -28.76 -30.68
N THR A 42 8.28 -27.52 -30.84
CA THR A 42 8.92 -26.79 -29.75
C THR A 42 7.96 -26.80 -28.55
N PRO A 43 8.37 -27.25 -27.35
CA PRO A 43 7.51 -27.25 -26.19
C PRO A 43 7.05 -25.82 -25.88
N PRO A 44 5.84 -25.63 -25.32
CA PRO A 44 5.31 -24.31 -25.03
C PRO A 44 6.27 -23.52 -24.13
N PHE A 45 6.36 -22.23 -24.39
CA PHE A 45 7.15 -21.30 -23.60
C PHE A 45 6.60 -21.25 -22.16
N GLU A 46 7.23 -21.97 -21.24
CA GLU A 46 6.81 -22.01 -19.84
C GLU A 46 7.67 -21.09 -18.98
N LEU A 47 7.09 -19.99 -18.50
CA LEU A 47 7.73 -19.06 -17.55
C LEU A 47 8.25 -19.78 -16.29
N ASN A 48 7.62 -20.89 -15.91
CA ASN A 48 8.05 -21.71 -14.77
C ASN A 48 9.48 -22.25 -14.93
N VAL A 49 9.88 -22.62 -16.16
CA VAL A 49 11.24 -23.12 -16.42
C VAL A 49 12.28 -22.02 -16.19
N TYR A 50 11.98 -20.78 -16.58
CA TYR A 50 12.83 -19.63 -16.31
C TYR A 50 12.89 -19.31 -14.82
N ARG A 51 11.75 -19.36 -14.14
CA ARG A 51 11.66 -19.11 -12.69
C ARG A 51 12.49 -20.11 -11.89
N GLU A 52 12.27 -21.40 -12.09
CA GLU A 52 12.99 -22.47 -11.39
C GLU A 52 14.50 -22.41 -11.65
N TYR A 53 14.89 -22.16 -12.90
CA TYR A 53 16.29 -22.04 -13.26
C TYR A 53 16.95 -20.83 -12.55
N ALA A 54 16.35 -19.64 -12.64
CA ALA A 54 16.89 -18.43 -12.03
C ALA A 54 16.90 -18.49 -10.49
N LEU A 55 15.97 -19.21 -9.85
CA LEU A 55 15.97 -19.42 -8.39
C LEU A 55 17.12 -20.31 -7.90
N THR A 56 17.61 -21.22 -8.75
CA THR A 56 18.59 -22.25 -8.37
C THR A 56 20.00 -22.01 -8.91
N HIS A 57 20.19 -21.00 -9.77
CA HIS A 57 21.47 -20.65 -10.37
C HIS A 57 21.75 -19.16 -10.16
N ASP A 58 22.99 -18.82 -9.78
CA ASP A 58 23.36 -17.44 -9.44
C ASP A 58 23.33 -16.49 -10.66
N GLY A 59 23.82 -16.97 -11.82
CA GLY A 59 24.02 -16.18 -13.04
C GLY A 59 25.31 -15.34 -13.02
N ASP A 60 25.68 -14.77 -14.17
CA ASP A 60 26.80 -13.84 -14.35
C ASP A 60 26.30 -12.39 -14.49
N SER A 61 26.59 -11.57 -13.48
CA SER A 61 26.18 -10.17 -13.44
C SER A 61 26.77 -9.32 -14.57
N ALA A 62 27.97 -9.62 -15.08
CA ALA A 62 28.57 -8.87 -16.18
C ALA A 62 27.91 -9.23 -17.51
N ALA A 63 27.57 -10.50 -17.72
CA ALA A 63 26.78 -10.95 -18.86
C ALA A 63 25.36 -10.35 -18.82
N GLY A 64 24.72 -10.36 -17.66
CA GLY A 64 23.40 -9.76 -17.43
C GLY A 64 23.37 -8.27 -17.72
N LYS A 65 24.41 -7.53 -17.33
CA LYS A 65 24.56 -6.11 -17.65
C LYS A 65 24.57 -5.88 -19.16
N GLN A 66 25.35 -6.67 -19.89
CA GLN A 66 25.38 -6.55 -21.35
C GLN A 66 24.02 -6.85 -21.97
N LEU A 67 23.28 -7.82 -21.43
CA LEU A 67 21.94 -8.14 -21.90
C LEU A 67 20.94 -7.01 -21.63
N PHE A 68 21.03 -6.36 -20.47
CA PHE A 68 20.23 -5.19 -20.11
C PHE A 68 20.48 -4.00 -21.05
N GLU A 69 21.76 -3.74 -21.38
CA GLU A 69 22.17 -2.59 -22.19
C GLU A 69 21.99 -2.80 -23.71
N LYS A 70 21.98 -4.05 -24.19
CA LYS A 70 21.89 -4.37 -25.63
C LYS A 70 20.47 -4.57 -26.13
N HIS A 71 20.05 -3.70 -27.04
CA HIS A 71 18.73 -3.70 -27.68
C HIS A 71 18.43 -4.88 -28.65
N GLU A 72 19.36 -5.82 -28.85
CA GLU A 72 19.17 -6.95 -29.79
C GLU A 72 18.20 -8.01 -29.27
N LYS A 73 18.20 -8.25 -27.95
CA LYS A 73 17.38 -9.29 -27.30
C LYS A 73 16.40 -8.72 -26.28
N LEU A 74 16.79 -7.69 -25.54
CA LEU A 74 15.95 -7.01 -24.55
C LEU A 74 15.97 -5.50 -24.79
N THR A 75 14.86 -4.83 -24.49
CA THR A 75 14.74 -3.37 -24.62
C THR A 75 14.58 -2.69 -23.27
N CYS A 76 15.19 -3.25 -22.21
CA CYS A 76 15.07 -2.75 -20.85
C CYS A 76 15.44 -1.27 -20.73
N THR A 77 16.53 -0.83 -21.37
CA THR A 77 16.99 0.56 -21.38
C THR A 77 16.07 1.54 -22.12
N ALA A 78 15.08 1.06 -22.90
CA ALA A 78 14.07 1.94 -23.49
C ALA A 78 13.18 2.56 -22.40
N CYS A 79 12.84 1.77 -21.38
CA CYS A 79 11.93 2.17 -20.30
C CYS A 79 12.63 2.39 -18.96
N HIS A 80 13.83 1.84 -18.74
CA HIS A 80 14.53 1.90 -17.47
C HIS A 80 15.88 2.61 -17.57
N GLY A 81 16.24 3.28 -16.48
CA GLY A 81 17.59 3.80 -16.21
C GLY A 81 18.27 3.00 -15.10
N VAL A 82 19.57 3.27 -14.92
CA VAL A 82 20.30 2.96 -13.69
C VAL A 82 21.09 4.22 -13.34
N ALA A 83 20.76 4.85 -12.21
CA ALA A 83 21.29 6.14 -11.78
C ALA A 83 21.08 7.23 -12.85
N ALA A 84 19.91 7.19 -13.49
CA ALA A 84 19.54 8.10 -14.56
C ALA A 84 18.14 8.68 -14.32
N LYS A 85 17.78 9.70 -15.11
CA LYS A 85 16.43 10.26 -15.04
C LYS A 85 15.40 9.18 -15.35
N GLU A 86 14.33 9.14 -14.55
CA GLU A 86 13.18 8.27 -14.78
C GLU A 86 12.63 8.40 -16.20
N LYS A 87 12.16 7.27 -16.75
CA LYS A 87 11.51 7.19 -18.07
C LYS A 87 10.08 6.68 -17.89
N ALA A 88 9.59 5.87 -18.82
CA ALA A 88 8.28 5.24 -18.71
C ALA A 88 8.21 4.19 -17.58
N GLY A 89 9.34 3.54 -17.25
CA GLY A 89 9.50 2.65 -16.11
C GLY A 89 10.38 3.27 -15.02
N PRO A 90 10.40 2.66 -13.81
CA PRO A 90 11.19 3.15 -12.70
C PRO A 90 12.68 3.11 -12.98
N ASP A 91 13.43 4.05 -12.37
CA ASP A 91 14.87 3.91 -12.26
C ASP A 91 15.18 2.64 -11.44
N LEU A 92 16.15 1.86 -11.92
CA LEU A 92 16.52 0.57 -11.32
C LEU A 92 17.78 0.67 -10.46
N ASP A 93 18.26 1.88 -10.19
CA ASP A 93 19.35 2.05 -9.23
C ASP A 93 18.96 1.50 -7.86
N GLY A 94 19.87 0.73 -7.26
CA GLY A 94 19.63 0.09 -5.97
C GLY A 94 18.48 -0.93 -5.92
N ILE A 95 17.91 -1.36 -7.04
CA ILE A 95 16.77 -2.31 -7.08
C ILE A 95 17.07 -3.63 -6.35
N GLY A 96 18.32 -4.09 -6.39
CA GLY A 96 18.81 -5.28 -5.67
C GLY A 96 18.98 -5.08 -4.16
N SER A 97 18.92 -3.84 -3.67
CA SER A 97 18.75 -3.55 -2.24
C SER A 97 17.28 -3.59 -1.81
N LYS A 98 16.33 -3.31 -2.73
CA LYS A 98 14.89 -3.22 -2.45
C LYS A 98 14.16 -4.56 -2.49
N TYR A 99 14.48 -5.38 -3.50
CA TYR A 99 13.77 -6.62 -3.76
C TYR A 99 14.71 -7.83 -3.63
N GLN A 100 14.18 -8.91 -3.07
CA GLN A 100 14.88 -10.20 -3.06
C GLN A 100 14.89 -10.81 -4.47
N ARG A 101 15.78 -11.78 -4.69
CA ARG A 101 15.94 -12.45 -5.99
C ARG A 101 14.62 -12.99 -6.55
N GLU A 102 13.81 -13.63 -5.71
CA GLU A 102 12.51 -14.17 -6.10
C GLU A 102 11.53 -13.08 -6.55
N GLU A 103 11.53 -11.93 -5.87
CA GLU A 103 10.71 -10.78 -6.23
C GLU A 103 11.17 -10.18 -7.56
N LEU A 104 12.48 -10.03 -7.77
CA LEU A 104 13.05 -9.59 -9.05
C LEU A 104 12.65 -10.52 -10.20
N ILE A 105 12.77 -11.84 -10.00
CA ILE A 105 12.36 -12.85 -10.98
C ILE A 105 10.87 -12.68 -11.32
N ARG A 106 10.01 -12.58 -10.31
CA ARG A 106 8.57 -12.43 -10.50
C ARG A 106 8.23 -11.11 -11.21
N SER A 107 8.84 -9.99 -10.83
CA SER A 107 8.60 -8.69 -11.48
C SER A 107 8.97 -8.69 -12.97
N VAL A 108 10.01 -9.43 -13.38
CA VAL A 108 10.40 -9.50 -14.80
C VAL A 108 9.54 -10.49 -15.59
N LEU A 109 9.19 -11.64 -15.00
CA LEU A 109 8.36 -12.65 -15.68
C LEU A 109 6.88 -12.28 -15.72
N GLU A 110 6.39 -11.57 -14.70
CA GLU A 110 4.97 -11.26 -14.48
C GLU A 110 4.79 -9.77 -14.11
N PRO A 111 5.11 -8.83 -15.02
CA PRO A 111 5.14 -7.40 -14.70
C PRO A 111 3.79 -6.80 -14.32
N SER A 112 2.69 -7.42 -14.74
CA SER A 112 1.33 -7.01 -14.37
C SER A 112 0.86 -7.59 -13.02
N HIS A 113 1.65 -8.46 -12.38
CA HIS A 113 1.27 -9.04 -11.09
C HIS A 113 1.26 -7.98 -9.98
N SER A 114 2.25 -7.10 -9.96
CA SER A 114 2.35 -5.99 -9.02
C SER A 114 3.02 -4.83 -9.72
N ILE A 115 2.30 -3.73 -9.86
CA ILE A 115 2.77 -2.51 -10.51
C ILE A 115 3.16 -1.53 -9.41
N LYS A 116 4.38 -0.95 -9.52
CA LYS A 116 4.86 0.04 -8.56
C LYS A 116 3.91 1.26 -8.56
N PRO A 117 3.51 1.79 -7.39
CA PRO A 117 2.75 3.02 -7.31
C PRO A 117 3.38 4.17 -8.11
N GLY A 118 2.57 4.81 -8.95
CA GLY A 118 2.93 5.89 -9.86
C GLY A 118 3.47 5.43 -11.22
N TYR A 119 3.53 4.12 -11.46
CA TYR A 119 3.90 3.52 -12.75
C TYR A 119 2.75 2.74 -13.41
N GLU A 120 1.54 2.87 -12.88
CA GLU A 120 0.33 2.31 -13.45
C GLU A 120 0.07 2.91 -14.85
N GLN A 121 -0.42 2.08 -15.76
CA GLN A 121 -0.79 2.53 -17.09
C GLN A 121 -2.12 3.29 -17.03
N ALA A 122 -2.08 4.61 -17.21
CA ALA A 122 -3.25 5.41 -17.47
C ALA A 122 -3.76 5.18 -18.91
N MET A 123 -5.06 4.97 -19.02
CA MET A 123 -5.84 4.87 -20.26
C MET A 123 -6.80 6.06 -20.30
N ILE A 124 -6.59 6.95 -21.27
CA ILE A 124 -7.41 8.14 -21.47
C ILE A 124 -8.22 7.98 -22.76
N LEU A 125 -9.54 7.89 -22.63
CA LEU A 125 -10.47 8.08 -23.73
C LEU A 125 -10.78 9.57 -23.85
N LYS A 126 -10.42 10.15 -24.98
CA LYS A 126 -10.81 11.53 -25.32
C LYS A 126 -12.24 11.56 -25.86
N LYS A 127 -12.90 12.72 -25.73
CA LYS A 127 -14.23 12.97 -26.29
C LYS A 127 -14.30 12.87 -27.83
N ASP A 128 -13.16 12.92 -28.51
CA ASP A 128 -13.05 12.68 -29.95
C ASP A 128 -12.91 11.17 -30.30
N GLY A 129 -13.03 10.29 -29.30
CA GLY A 129 -12.91 8.84 -29.43
C GLY A 129 -11.48 8.31 -29.46
N LYS A 130 -10.45 9.16 -29.36
CA LYS A 130 -9.05 8.70 -29.36
C LYS A 130 -8.66 8.15 -27.99
N LEU A 131 -8.16 6.90 -27.98
CA LEU A 131 -7.55 6.28 -26.81
C LEU A 131 -6.05 6.60 -26.75
N LEU A 132 -5.59 7.06 -25.59
CA LEU A 132 -4.20 7.33 -25.28
C LEU A 132 -3.77 6.52 -24.06
N ASN A 133 -2.59 5.91 -24.12
CA ASN A 133 -2.06 5.09 -23.03
C ASN A 133 -0.66 5.58 -22.64
N GLY A 134 -0.38 5.64 -21.34
CA GLY A 134 0.93 6.03 -20.83
C GLY A 134 0.97 6.09 -19.31
N ARG A 135 2.11 6.47 -18.75
CA ARG A 135 2.25 6.77 -17.33
C ARG A 135 1.73 8.19 -17.07
N LEU A 136 0.97 8.39 -15.99
CA LEU A 136 0.53 9.71 -15.58
C LEU A 136 1.68 10.47 -14.89
N GLU A 137 2.21 11.51 -15.52
CA GLU A 137 3.27 12.36 -14.93
C GLU A 137 2.71 13.56 -14.16
N ARG A 138 1.51 14.02 -14.53
CA ARG A 138 0.84 15.14 -13.87
C ARG A 138 -0.65 15.00 -14.03
N ALA A 139 -1.40 15.22 -12.96
CA ALA A 139 -2.84 15.44 -13.02
C ALA A 139 -3.22 16.64 -12.17
N THR A 140 -4.01 17.54 -12.74
CA THR A 140 -4.57 18.71 -12.07
C THR A 140 -6.05 18.80 -12.43
N LYS A 141 -6.79 19.70 -11.77
CA LYS A 141 -8.19 19.98 -12.14
C LYS A 141 -8.37 20.45 -13.59
N LEU A 142 -7.33 20.96 -14.24
CA LEU A 142 -7.41 21.57 -15.58
C LEU A 142 -6.77 20.72 -16.68
N ALA A 143 -5.70 19.99 -16.37
CA ALA A 143 -4.94 19.26 -17.35
C ALA A 143 -4.24 18.03 -16.76
N VAL A 144 -3.97 17.05 -17.63
CA VAL A 144 -3.14 15.88 -17.35
C VAL A 144 -1.98 15.80 -18.33
N ARG A 145 -0.87 15.20 -17.90
CA ARG A 145 0.29 14.87 -18.74
C ARG A 145 0.53 13.37 -18.71
N LEU A 146 0.53 12.76 -19.89
CA LEU A 146 0.92 11.36 -20.07
C LEU A 146 2.33 11.26 -20.67
N LEU A 147 3.10 10.27 -20.22
CA LEU A 147 4.34 9.82 -20.82
C LEU A 147 4.15 8.41 -21.40
N ASP A 148 4.28 8.27 -22.72
CA ASP A 148 4.20 6.95 -23.35
C ASP A 148 5.52 6.15 -23.27
N THR A 149 5.50 4.89 -23.70
CA THR A 149 6.69 4.01 -23.70
C THR A 149 7.79 4.45 -24.68
N LYS A 150 7.51 5.41 -25.57
CA LYS A 150 8.50 6.02 -26.47
C LYS A 150 9.12 7.29 -25.87
N GLY A 151 8.71 7.67 -24.67
CA GLY A 151 9.14 8.91 -24.00
C GLY A 151 8.44 10.16 -24.52
N ILE A 152 7.32 10.03 -25.24
CA ILE A 152 6.56 11.17 -25.75
C ILE A 152 5.62 11.65 -24.64
N GLN A 153 5.78 12.93 -24.28
CA GLN A 153 4.88 13.62 -23.36
C GLN A 153 3.68 14.21 -24.12
N THR A 154 2.48 13.95 -23.63
CA THR A 154 1.22 14.50 -24.17
C THR A 154 0.47 15.23 -23.06
N ASP A 155 0.31 16.55 -23.21
CA ASP A 155 -0.57 17.36 -22.36
C ASP A 155 -2.00 17.34 -22.92
N LEU A 156 -2.98 17.11 -22.05
CA LEU A 156 -4.41 17.07 -22.39
C LEU A 156 -5.17 17.95 -21.41
N ASN A 157 -6.13 18.73 -21.91
CA ASN A 157 -7.06 19.43 -21.03
C ASN A 157 -8.07 18.40 -20.47
N MET A 158 -8.42 18.55 -19.19
CA MET A 158 -9.46 17.74 -18.56
C MET A 158 -10.80 17.87 -19.29
N SER A 159 -11.07 19.02 -19.92
CA SER A 159 -12.27 19.23 -20.74
C SER A 159 -12.37 18.32 -21.96
N ASP A 160 -11.25 17.80 -22.45
CA ASP A 160 -11.17 16.99 -23.67
C ASP A 160 -11.22 15.49 -23.37
N ILE A 161 -11.17 15.13 -22.09
CA ILE A 161 -11.19 13.77 -21.58
C ILE A 161 -12.64 13.35 -21.34
N GLU A 162 -13.01 12.21 -21.91
CA GLU A 162 -14.26 11.52 -21.62
C GLU A 162 -14.09 10.61 -20.41
N GLU A 163 -12.99 9.85 -20.38
CA GLU A 163 -12.70 8.90 -19.31
C GLU A 163 -11.19 8.80 -19.08
N LEU A 164 -10.77 8.75 -17.81
CA LEU A 164 -9.42 8.41 -17.37
C LEU A 164 -9.55 7.21 -16.43
N LYS A 165 -8.88 6.11 -16.77
CA LYS A 165 -8.81 4.89 -15.96
C LYS A 165 -7.39 4.40 -15.90
N PHE A 166 -7.08 3.53 -14.95
CA PHE A 166 -5.81 2.82 -14.91
C PHE A 166 -6.03 1.35 -15.25
N SER A 167 -5.08 0.79 -15.99
CA SER A 167 -5.08 -0.61 -16.41
C SER A 167 -4.47 -1.48 -15.33
N GLU A 168 -5.02 -2.68 -15.14
CA GLU A 168 -4.39 -3.75 -14.37
C GLU A 168 -3.15 -4.32 -15.08
N LYS A 169 -2.92 -3.94 -16.34
CA LYS A 169 -1.73 -4.32 -17.11
C LYS A 169 -0.63 -3.29 -16.98
N SER A 170 0.60 -3.78 -16.83
CA SER A 170 1.80 -2.95 -16.80
C SER A 170 2.13 -2.34 -18.17
N LEU A 171 2.82 -1.20 -18.17
CA LEU A 171 3.50 -0.66 -19.36
C LEU A 171 4.69 -1.52 -19.78
N MET A 172 5.27 -2.30 -18.85
CA MET A 172 6.30 -3.29 -19.16
C MET A 172 5.67 -4.45 -19.94
N PRO A 173 6.20 -4.84 -21.11
CA PRO A 173 5.61 -5.91 -21.92
C PRO A 173 5.55 -7.24 -21.18
N ASP A 174 4.50 -8.03 -21.39
CA ASP A 174 4.49 -9.44 -20.98
C ASP A 174 5.51 -10.24 -21.83
N ASN A 175 6.02 -11.35 -21.29
CA ASN A 175 6.93 -12.27 -21.98
C ASN A 175 8.21 -11.61 -22.53
N VAL A 176 8.77 -10.61 -21.82
CA VAL A 176 10.07 -9.99 -22.18
C VAL A 176 11.20 -11.00 -22.36
N VAL A 177 11.09 -12.15 -21.69
CA VAL A 177 12.07 -13.24 -21.75
C VAL A 177 11.98 -14.12 -23.00
N ALA A 178 11.02 -13.88 -23.91
CA ALA A 178 10.81 -14.72 -25.09
C ALA A 178 12.00 -14.80 -26.07
N SER A 179 12.93 -13.83 -26.01
CA SER A 179 14.08 -13.73 -26.91
C SER A 179 15.42 -14.06 -26.25
N ILE A 180 15.42 -14.58 -25.02
CA ILE A 180 16.62 -14.93 -24.26
C ILE A 180 16.52 -16.36 -23.74
N THR A 181 17.63 -17.00 -23.41
CA THR A 181 17.60 -18.33 -22.76
C THR A 181 17.37 -18.21 -21.25
N ARG A 182 17.09 -19.32 -20.57
CA ARG A 182 16.95 -19.36 -19.10
C ARG A 182 18.27 -19.00 -18.39
N GLU A 183 19.41 -19.32 -19.00
CA GLU A 183 20.75 -18.94 -18.54
C GLU A 183 20.93 -17.42 -18.63
N GLU A 184 20.61 -16.84 -19.79
CA GLU A 184 20.66 -15.37 -19.99
C GLU A 184 19.69 -14.63 -19.06
N PHE A 185 18.54 -15.24 -18.73
CA PHE A 185 17.62 -14.70 -17.74
C PHE A 185 18.22 -14.72 -16.32
N ALA A 186 18.87 -15.82 -15.91
CA ALA A 186 19.56 -15.88 -14.63
C ALA A 186 20.68 -14.81 -14.55
N ASP A 187 21.40 -14.58 -15.64
CA ASP A 187 22.40 -13.51 -15.76
C ASP A 187 21.77 -12.12 -15.59
N LEU A 188 20.63 -11.85 -16.25
CA LEU A 188 19.88 -10.60 -16.07
C LEU A 188 19.50 -10.36 -14.61
N ILE A 189 18.97 -11.40 -13.94
CA ILE A 189 18.61 -11.30 -12.52
C ILE A 189 19.84 -11.10 -11.64
N ALA A 190 20.98 -11.74 -11.96
CA ALA A 190 22.25 -11.51 -11.28
C ALA A 190 22.69 -10.04 -11.38
N TYR A 191 22.53 -9.43 -12.56
CA TYR A 191 22.81 -8.01 -12.75
C TYR A 191 21.88 -7.11 -11.94
N LEU A 192 20.55 -7.30 -12.02
CA LEU A 192 19.60 -6.51 -11.25
C LEU A 192 19.85 -6.64 -9.73
N GLN A 193 20.19 -7.84 -9.26
CA GLN A 193 20.55 -8.10 -7.86
C GLN A 193 21.87 -7.42 -7.45
N SER A 194 22.77 -7.17 -8.39
CA SER A 194 24.04 -6.45 -8.16
C SER A 194 23.87 -4.94 -8.00
N LEU A 195 22.76 -4.38 -8.52
CA LEU A 195 22.43 -2.96 -8.40
C LEU A 195 21.97 -2.67 -6.97
N ARG A 196 22.92 -2.47 -6.07
CA ARG A 196 22.69 -2.22 -4.65
C ARG A 196 23.21 -0.84 -4.27
N PHE A 197 22.43 -0.11 -3.48
CA PHE A 197 22.94 1.09 -2.83
C PHE A 197 24.16 0.74 -1.98
N MET A 198 25.24 1.51 -2.13
CA MET A 198 26.34 1.46 -1.18
C MET A 198 25.79 1.97 0.16
N VAL A 199 25.64 1.08 1.14
CA VAL A 199 25.22 1.41 2.51
C VAL A 199 26.37 2.17 3.17
N HIS A 200 26.57 3.44 2.83
CA HIS A 200 27.72 4.22 3.29
C HIS A 200 27.33 5.57 3.92
N SER A 201 26.06 5.97 3.85
CA SER A 201 25.57 7.19 4.51
C SER A 201 24.05 7.26 4.32
N GLY A 202 23.27 7.37 5.39
CA GLY A 202 21.82 7.46 5.18
C GLY A 202 20.95 7.54 6.41
N LEU A 203 21.48 7.25 7.58
CA LEU A 203 20.76 7.48 8.82
C LEU A 203 20.95 8.92 9.19
N LYS A 204 19.88 9.62 9.56
CA LYS A 204 20.00 10.99 10.03
C LYS A 204 19.10 11.19 11.25
N ALA A 205 19.67 11.81 12.27
CA ALA A 205 18.96 12.28 13.45
C ALA A 205 19.40 13.72 13.71
N GLY A 206 18.46 14.67 13.64
CA GLY A 206 18.82 16.09 13.60
C GLY A 206 19.77 16.45 12.45
N GLY A 207 19.76 15.67 11.35
CA GLY A 207 20.61 15.87 10.18
C GLY A 207 21.97 15.16 10.20
N GLU A 208 22.37 14.52 11.31
CA GLU A 208 23.67 13.86 11.46
C GLU A 208 23.60 12.34 11.34
N GLU A 209 24.66 11.72 10.81
CA GLU A 209 24.73 10.27 10.67
C GLU A 209 24.90 9.56 12.01
N VAL A 210 24.01 8.60 12.30
CA VAL A 210 24.00 7.84 13.54
C VAL A 210 24.10 6.33 13.28
N PRO A 211 24.91 5.57 14.04
CA PRO A 211 24.92 4.12 13.94
C PRO A 211 23.65 3.51 14.54
N ILE A 212 23.18 2.39 13.97
CA ILE A 212 22.11 1.57 14.56
C ILE A 212 22.71 0.25 15.03
N PRO A 213 23.09 0.14 16.30
CA PRO A 213 23.50 -1.15 16.82
C PRO A 213 22.30 -2.09 16.88
N ARG A 214 22.58 -3.37 16.63
CA ARG A 214 21.63 -4.46 16.84
C ARG A 214 21.56 -4.79 18.32
N LEU A 215 20.39 -5.24 18.77
CA LEU A 215 20.30 -5.86 20.08
C LEU A 215 21.24 -7.06 20.18
N SER A 216 21.80 -7.27 21.37
CA SER A 216 22.60 -8.46 21.68
C SER A 216 21.80 -9.75 21.49
N LYS A 217 20.50 -9.69 21.77
CA LYS A 217 19.52 -10.73 21.49
C LYS A 217 18.31 -10.10 20.79
N PRO A 218 18.00 -10.48 19.53
CA PRO A 218 16.82 -9.99 18.83
C PRO A 218 15.52 -10.32 19.58
N ILE A 219 14.49 -9.53 19.32
CA ILE A 219 13.13 -9.80 19.83
C ILE A 219 12.58 -11.09 19.23
N THR A 220 11.64 -11.72 19.93
CA THR A 220 10.95 -12.92 19.44
C THR A 220 9.58 -12.55 18.88
N LEU A 221 9.13 -13.25 17.84
CA LEU A 221 7.82 -13.06 17.23
C LEU A 221 7.00 -14.33 17.43
N HIS A 222 5.88 -14.23 18.16
CA HIS A 222 4.94 -15.34 18.34
C HIS A 222 3.81 -15.22 17.34
N GLN A 223 3.73 -16.17 16.42
CA GLN A 223 2.63 -16.24 15.46
C GLN A 223 1.31 -16.51 16.18
N LEU A 224 0.30 -15.68 15.94
CA LEU A 224 -1.01 -15.80 16.57
C LEU A 224 -1.95 -16.70 15.78
N ASN A 225 -2.13 -16.43 14.49
CA ASN A 225 -3.02 -17.23 13.64
C ASN A 225 -2.27 -18.39 12.97
N PRO A 226 -2.86 -19.60 12.95
CA PRO A 226 -2.26 -20.73 12.26
C PRO A 226 -2.30 -20.53 10.73
N GLU A 227 -1.46 -21.29 10.03
CA GLU A 227 -1.26 -21.20 8.58
C GLU A 227 -2.55 -21.40 7.76
N ASP A 228 -3.46 -22.24 8.24
CA ASP A 228 -4.77 -22.51 7.62
C ASP A 228 -5.82 -21.42 7.92
N LEU A 229 -5.47 -20.43 8.75
CA LEU A 229 -6.29 -19.29 9.11
C LEU A 229 -5.61 -17.96 8.74
N ARG A 230 -4.86 -17.95 7.63
CA ARG A 230 -4.30 -16.72 7.04
C ARG A 230 -5.41 -15.79 6.57
N PHE A 231 -5.22 -14.51 6.84
CA PHE A 231 -6.05 -13.44 6.27
C PHE A 231 -5.54 -13.06 4.88
N GLU A 232 -6.43 -12.61 4.00
CA GLU A 232 -6.06 -12.13 2.68
C GLU A 232 -5.68 -10.65 2.74
N ASN A 233 -4.39 -10.36 2.51
CA ASN A 233 -3.85 -9.00 2.46
C ASN A 233 -4.29 -8.13 3.66
N PRO A 234 -4.04 -8.57 4.91
CA PRO A 234 -4.48 -7.81 6.06
C PRO A 234 -3.68 -6.51 6.17
N VAL A 235 -4.33 -5.41 6.55
CA VAL A 235 -3.69 -4.08 6.65
C VAL A 235 -3.86 -3.43 8.02
N TRP A 236 -4.67 -4.01 8.90
CA TRP A 236 -4.86 -3.50 10.25
C TRP A 236 -5.25 -4.63 11.20
N CYS A 237 -4.76 -4.58 12.44
CA CYS A 237 -5.14 -5.49 13.52
C CYS A 237 -5.10 -4.76 14.86
N GLY A 238 -6.04 -5.02 15.75
CA GLY A 238 -6.07 -4.45 17.09
C GLY A 238 -7.23 -4.97 17.94
N ALA A 239 -7.18 -4.73 19.25
CA ALA A 239 -8.24 -5.13 20.17
C ALA A 239 -9.59 -4.51 19.82
N ILE A 240 -10.67 -5.25 20.08
CA ILE A 240 -12.03 -4.72 20.05
C ILE A 240 -12.43 -4.31 21.47
N PRO A 241 -12.65 -3.01 21.77
CA PRO A 241 -12.95 -2.58 23.13
C PRO A 241 -14.20 -3.28 23.69
N GLY A 242 -14.08 -3.87 24.89
CA GLY A 242 -15.14 -4.61 25.54
C GLY A 242 -15.25 -6.10 25.15
N LEU A 243 -14.41 -6.60 24.24
CA LEU A 243 -14.32 -8.01 23.86
C LEU A 243 -12.90 -8.55 24.11
N PRO A 244 -12.57 -8.97 25.34
CA PRO A 244 -11.24 -9.47 25.67
C PRO A 244 -10.91 -10.76 24.92
N GLY A 245 -9.65 -10.94 24.50
CA GLY A 245 -9.19 -12.08 23.71
C GLY A 245 -9.64 -12.06 22.24
N GLU A 246 -10.17 -10.93 21.75
CA GLU A 246 -10.68 -10.80 20.39
C GLU A 246 -10.09 -9.58 19.68
N LEU A 247 -9.60 -9.81 18.46
CA LEU A 247 -8.95 -8.79 17.63
C LEU A 247 -9.83 -8.49 16.42
N ALA A 248 -9.94 -7.23 16.03
CA ALA A 248 -10.42 -6.86 14.71
C ALA A 248 -9.26 -6.97 13.71
N VAL A 249 -9.50 -7.57 12.54
CA VAL A 249 -8.52 -7.72 11.46
C VAL A 249 -9.16 -7.26 10.16
N ILE A 250 -8.54 -6.31 9.47
CA ILE A 250 -9.04 -5.79 8.18
C ILE A 250 -8.35 -6.53 7.03
N GLU A 251 -9.12 -7.16 6.15
CA GLU A 251 -8.67 -7.61 4.83
C GLU A 251 -8.89 -6.49 3.81
N HIS A 252 -7.79 -5.94 3.31
CA HIS A 252 -7.76 -4.71 2.51
C HIS A 252 -8.66 -4.77 1.28
N GLN A 253 -8.33 -5.64 0.33
CA GLN A 253 -9.00 -5.73 -0.97
C GLN A 253 -10.24 -6.62 -0.95
N ARG A 254 -10.51 -7.34 0.15
CA ARG A 254 -11.79 -8.01 0.36
C ARG A 254 -12.83 -7.10 1.00
N ALA A 255 -12.42 -5.92 1.46
CA ALA A 255 -13.26 -4.96 2.15
C ALA A 255 -14.02 -5.59 3.32
N ARG A 256 -13.33 -6.41 4.11
CA ARG A 256 -13.92 -7.14 5.24
C ARG A 256 -13.17 -6.86 6.52
N VAL A 257 -13.92 -6.74 7.60
CA VAL A 257 -13.37 -6.76 8.96
C VAL A 257 -13.79 -8.06 9.63
N TRP A 258 -12.82 -8.77 10.16
CA TRP A 258 -12.99 -10.01 10.89
C TRP A 258 -12.81 -9.77 12.38
N ARG A 259 -13.61 -10.47 13.18
CA ARG A 259 -13.37 -10.71 14.60
C ARG A 259 -12.57 -11.99 14.73
N TYR A 260 -11.29 -11.89 15.06
CA TYR A 260 -10.40 -13.01 15.28
C TYR A 260 -10.40 -13.42 16.75
N LEU A 261 -10.96 -14.59 17.04
CA LEU A 261 -11.06 -15.18 18.37
C LEU A 261 -9.80 -16.03 18.61
N ARG A 262 -8.70 -15.37 18.98
CA ARG A 262 -7.38 -16.01 19.12
C ARG A 262 -7.33 -17.10 20.20
N ASP A 263 -8.11 -16.92 21.28
CA ASP A 263 -8.11 -17.83 22.44
C ASP A 263 -9.17 -18.94 22.36
N ALA A 264 -9.97 -18.96 21.29
CA ALA A 264 -10.91 -20.05 21.04
C ALA A 264 -10.16 -21.37 20.79
N LYS A 265 -10.81 -22.51 21.07
CA LYS A 265 -10.24 -23.85 20.87
C LYS A 265 -11.13 -24.65 19.91
N PRO A 266 -10.79 -24.74 18.60
CA PRO A 266 -9.66 -24.08 17.92
C PRO A 266 -9.87 -22.57 17.70
N PRO A 267 -8.80 -21.78 17.45
CA PRO A 267 -8.90 -20.39 17.04
C PRO A 267 -9.73 -20.26 15.77
N ARG A 268 -10.48 -19.17 15.63
CA ARG A 268 -11.32 -18.95 14.44
C ARG A 268 -11.59 -17.48 14.20
N SER A 269 -12.01 -17.16 12.99
CA SER A 269 -12.45 -15.82 12.59
C SER A 269 -13.96 -15.82 12.33
N GLU A 270 -14.63 -14.77 12.76
CA GLU A 270 -16.05 -14.54 12.52
C GLU A 270 -16.21 -13.17 11.85
N LEU A 271 -17.10 -13.04 10.86
CA LEU A 271 -17.25 -11.79 10.12
C LEU A 271 -17.80 -10.70 11.04
N PHE A 272 -17.13 -9.56 11.10
CA PHE A 272 -17.62 -8.38 11.82
C PHE A 272 -18.43 -7.49 10.88
N VAL A 273 -17.86 -7.09 9.74
CA VAL A 273 -18.56 -6.34 8.69
C VAL A 273 -18.01 -6.69 7.30
N ASP A 274 -18.90 -6.72 6.30
CA ASP A 274 -18.56 -6.79 4.87
C ASP A 274 -18.96 -5.46 4.21
N LEU A 275 -17.97 -4.78 3.63
CA LEU A 275 -18.08 -3.44 3.02
C LEU A 275 -17.87 -3.53 1.50
N SER A 276 -17.84 -4.74 0.92
CA SER A 276 -17.53 -4.95 -0.50
C SER A 276 -18.52 -4.31 -1.47
N GLU A 277 -19.74 -4.02 -1.02
CA GLU A 277 -20.75 -3.31 -1.82
C GLU A 277 -20.58 -1.78 -1.81
N GLU A 278 -19.89 -1.22 -0.81
CA GLU A 278 -19.67 0.23 -0.68
C GLU A 278 -18.22 0.68 -0.90
N THR A 279 -17.28 -0.27 -0.97
CA THR A 279 -15.84 0.01 -1.13
C THR A 279 -15.41 -0.10 -2.59
N HIS A 280 -14.67 0.89 -3.06
CA HIS A 280 -13.94 0.79 -4.32
C HIS A 280 -12.63 0.03 -4.10
N ILE A 281 -12.44 -1.06 -4.86
CA ILE A 281 -11.25 -1.91 -4.76
C ILE A 281 -10.46 -1.78 -6.06
N SER A 282 -9.21 -1.34 -5.96
CA SER A 282 -8.28 -1.28 -7.09
C SER A 282 -6.84 -1.08 -6.59
N GLY A 283 -5.91 -1.96 -6.94
CA GLY A 283 -4.49 -1.77 -6.60
C GLY A 283 -4.27 -1.50 -5.10
N ASN A 284 -3.92 -0.25 -4.75
CA ASN A 284 -3.69 0.18 -3.36
C ASN A 284 -4.94 0.70 -2.64
N GLN A 285 -6.13 0.49 -3.21
CA GLN A 285 -7.42 0.99 -2.72
C GLN A 285 -8.28 -0.17 -2.19
N GLY A 286 -8.94 0.06 -1.06
CA GLY A 286 -9.80 -0.88 -0.36
C GLY A 286 -10.26 -0.32 0.99
N VAL A 287 -10.26 -1.14 2.04
CA VAL A 287 -10.48 -0.68 3.41
C VAL A 287 -9.14 -0.59 4.12
N MET A 288 -8.82 0.57 4.67
CA MET A 288 -7.47 0.88 5.15
C MET A 288 -7.32 0.80 6.67
N CYS A 289 -8.31 1.30 7.41
CA CYS A 289 -8.25 1.38 8.87
C CYS A 289 -9.64 1.40 9.51
N ILE A 290 -9.68 0.97 10.77
CA ILE A 290 -10.83 1.03 11.66
C ILE A 290 -10.41 1.73 12.96
N ALA A 291 -11.26 2.60 13.47
CA ALA A 291 -11.10 3.18 14.81
C ALA A 291 -12.40 2.97 15.61
N PHE A 292 -12.28 2.43 16.82
CA PHE A 292 -13.41 2.34 17.74
C PHE A 292 -13.55 3.63 18.52
N HIS A 293 -14.78 4.13 18.66
CA HIS A 293 -15.04 5.29 19.52
C HIS A 293 -14.47 5.06 20.93
N PRO A 294 -13.94 6.07 21.65
CA PRO A 294 -13.46 5.90 23.02
C PRO A 294 -14.52 5.31 23.96
N ASP A 295 -15.79 5.64 23.71
CA ASP A 295 -16.98 5.09 24.39
C ASP A 295 -17.65 3.89 23.67
N TYR A 296 -16.92 3.18 22.79
CA TYR A 296 -17.45 2.05 21.99
C TYR A 296 -18.19 0.98 22.82
N PRO A 297 -17.72 0.57 24.01
CA PRO A 297 -18.47 -0.40 24.81
C PRO A 297 -19.93 0.03 25.06
N ASN A 298 -20.17 1.33 25.27
CA ASN A 298 -21.49 1.85 25.57
C ASN A 298 -22.27 2.26 24.32
N ASN A 299 -21.63 2.90 23.35
CA ASN A 299 -22.32 3.49 22.19
C ASN A 299 -22.27 2.64 20.92
N GLY A 300 -21.35 1.67 20.83
CA GLY A 300 -21.15 0.78 19.68
C GLY A 300 -20.69 1.49 18.40
N ARG A 301 -20.25 2.74 18.46
CA ARG A 301 -19.82 3.54 17.30
C ARG A 301 -18.40 3.19 16.90
N TYR A 302 -18.19 2.91 15.63
CA TYR A 302 -16.85 2.71 15.08
C TYR A 302 -16.77 3.37 13.71
N PHE A 303 -15.55 3.66 13.29
CA PHE A 303 -15.25 4.47 12.13
C PHE A 303 -14.34 3.69 11.21
N LEU A 304 -14.53 3.87 9.91
CA LEU A 304 -13.75 3.22 8.87
C LEU A 304 -13.23 4.27 7.91
N GLU A 305 -12.02 4.04 7.43
CA GLU A 305 -11.47 4.73 6.27
C GLU A 305 -11.38 3.73 5.11
N HIS A 306 -12.01 4.07 3.98
CA HIS A 306 -11.99 3.23 2.79
C HIS A 306 -12.20 4.06 1.52
N GLU A 307 -11.77 3.53 0.38
CA GLU A 307 -12.01 4.17 -0.91
C GLU A 307 -13.43 3.95 -1.39
N VAL A 308 -13.98 4.95 -2.07
CA VAL A 308 -15.28 4.92 -2.75
C VAL A 308 -15.15 5.51 -4.15
N HIS A 309 -16.00 5.06 -5.07
CA HIS A 309 -16.05 5.60 -6.43
C HIS A 309 -17.43 6.18 -6.70
N GLU A 310 -17.50 7.49 -6.75
CA GLU A 310 -18.75 8.25 -6.90
C GLU A 310 -18.57 9.30 -8.00
N ASN A 311 -19.56 9.42 -8.90
CA ASN A 311 -19.56 10.41 -9.98
C ASN A 311 -18.31 10.38 -10.89
N GLY A 312 -17.73 9.19 -11.11
CA GLY A 312 -16.54 9.02 -11.95
C GLY A 312 -15.22 9.41 -11.28
N GLN A 313 -15.21 9.61 -9.96
CA GLN A 313 -14.04 10.00 -9.19
C GLN A 313 -13.86 9.09 -7.97
N VAL A 314 -12.61 8.69 -7.71
CA VAL A 314 -12.26 7.97 -6.49
C VAL A 314 -12.05 8.97 -5.35
N LYS A 315 -12.53 8.60 -4.15
CA LYS A 315 -12.38 9.38 -2.94
C LYS A 315 -11.98 8.48 -1.79
N THR A 316 -11.21 9.02 -0.84
CA THR A 316 -11.06 8.43 0.48
C THR A 316 -12.21 8.94 1.36
N ALA A 317 -12.99 8.01 1.89
CA ALA A 317 -14.13 8.29 2.73
C ALA A 317 -13.85 7.89 4.19
N ILE A 318 -14.20 8.77 5.12
CA ILE A 318 -14.35 8.41 6.53
C ILE A 318 -15.84 8.25 6.81
N VAL A 319 -16.22 7.07 7.30
CA VAL A 319 -17.60 6.74 7.63
C VAL A 319 -17.74 6.31 9.08
N GLU A 320 -18.87 6.64 9.69
CA GLU A 320 -19.31 6.07 10.96
C GLU A 320 -20.27 4.90 10.71
N ARG A 321 -20.10 3.84 11.48
CA ARG A 321 -21.01 2.70 11.57
C ARG A 321 -21.30 2.36 13.02
N ARG A 322 -22.26 1.45 13.23
CA ARG A 322 -22.68 1.01 14.55
C ARG A 322 -22.67 -0.50 14.65
N ALA A 323 -22.06 -1.04 15.71
CA ALA A 323 -22.10 -2.45 16.02
C ALA A 323 -23.49 -2.89 16.52
N SER A 324 -23.74 -4.19 16.47
CA SER A 324 -24.84 -4.86 17.17
C SER A 324 -24.81 -4.56 18.68
N ASP A 325 -25.92 -4.80 19.36
CA ASP A 325 -26.04 -4.53 20.80
C ASP A 325 -25.02 -5.33 21.63
N ASP A 326 -24.64 -6.53 21.17
CA ASP A 326 -23.61 -7.37 21.80
C ASP A 326 -22.17 -7.08 21.33
N ARG A 327 -21.98 -6.10 20.44
CA ARG A 327 -20.71 -5.65 19.87
C ARG A 327 -19.96 -6.68 19.02
N ARG A 328 -20.55 -7.84 18.71
CA ARG A 328 -19.84 -8.94 18.02
C ARG A 328 -19.88 -8.85 16.49
N GLN A 329 -20.70 -7.97 15.93
CA GLN A 329 -20.84 -7.75 14.50
C GLN A 329 -21.35 -6.32 14.22
N ASP A 330 -21.35 -5.89 12.96
CA ASP A 330 -22.04 -4.69 12.51
C ASP A 330 -23.56 -4.81 12.68
N SER A 331 -24.23 -3.68 12.89
CA SER A 331 -25.69 -3.62 13.06
C SER A 331 -26.47 -3.76 11.75
N GLY A 332 -25.81 -3.75 10.60
CA GLY A 332 -26.41 -3.73 9.27
C GLY A 332 -26.99 -2.37 8.88
N ARG A 333 -26.79 -1.33 9.69
CA ARG A 333 -27.22 0.03 9.37
C ARG A 333 -26.31 0.64 8.29
N PRO A 334 -26.84 1.50 7.40
CA PRO A 334 -26.01 2.19 6.41
C PRO A 334 -24.91 3.02 7.07
N SER A 335 -23.76 3.12 6.40
CA SER A 335 -22.67 4.02 6.75
C SER A 335 -23.15 5.48 6.78
N ILE A 336 -22.75 6.21 7.82
CA ILE A 336 -22.93 7.67 7.89
C ILE A 336 -21.63 8.30 7.38
N ARG A 337 -21.70 9.00 6.24
CA ARG A 337 -20.53 9.70 5.69
C ARG A 337 -20.17 10.90 6.56
N LEU A 338 -18.91 10.96 7.00
CA LEU A 338 -18.39 12.09 7.78
C LEU A 338 -17.58 13.03 6.89
N LEU A 339 -16.62 12.49 6.15
CA LEU A 339 -15.66 13.27 5.37
C LEU A 339 -15.31 12.54 4.09
N ASP A 340 -15.12 13.33 3.03
CA ASP A 340 -14.60 12.89 1.73
C ASP A 340 -13.36 13.68 1.35
N VAL A 341 -12.35 12.97 0.85
CA VAL A 341 -11.17 13.55 0.21
C VAL A 341 -11.06 12.99 -1.20
N ASP A 342 -11.17 13.89 -2.17
CA ASP A 342 -10.98 13.57 -3.59
C ASP A 342 -9.55 13.07 -3.85
N GLN A 343 -9.41 11.89 -4.48
CA GLN A 343 -8.11 11.32 -4.83
C GLN A 343 -7.76 11.58 -6.30
N PRO A 344 -6.70 12.36 -6.60
CA PRO A 344 -6.32 12.70 -7.97
C PRO A 344 -5.55 11.57 -8.67
N ALA A 345 -4.92 10.66 -7.93
CA ALA A 345 -4.33 9.43 -8.41
C ALA A 345 -4.85 8.22 -7.60
N TYR A 346 -4.32 7.03 -7.91
CA TYR A 346 -4.74 5.75 -7.30
C TYR A 346 -3.80 5.28 -6.18
N ASN A 347 -2.92 6.15 -5.72
CA ASN A 347 -1.93 5.90 -4.70
C ASN A 347 -1.75 7.16 -3.84
N HIS A 348 -1.01 7.01 -2.74
CA HIS A 348 -0.77 8.08 -1.79
C HIS A 348 -2.05 8.59 -1.13
N ASN A 349 -2.96 7.66 -0.82
CA ASN A 349 -4.25 7.99 -0.23
C ASN A 349 -4.11 8.29 1.28
N GLY A 350 -3.05 7.82 1.93
CA GLY A 350 -2.98 7.72 3.38
C GLY A 350 -3.53 6.37 3.84
N GLY A 351 -4.33 6.34 4.89
CA GLY A 351 -4.95 5.08 5.29
C GLY A 351 -5.11 4.84 6.78
N CYS A 352 -4.77 5.79 7.65
CA CYS A 352 -4.85 5.60 9.09
C CYS A 352 -5.81 6.60 9.73
N ILE A 353 -6.69 6.07 10.59
CA ILE A 353 -7.52 6.85 11.50
C ILE A 353 -7.31 6.34 12.92
N ALA A 354 -7.25 7.27 13.89
CA ALA A 354 -7.19 6.91 15.30
C ALA A 354 -7.77 8.03 16.17
N PHE A 355 -8.29 7.65 17.33
CA PHE A 355 -8.66 8.63 18.35
C PHE A 355 -7.40 9.08 19.09
N GLY A 356 -7.25 10.40 19.21
CA GLY A 356 -6.26 11.01 20.07
C GLY A 356 -6.62 10.84 21.54
N CYS A 357 -5.65 11.10 22.40
CA CYS A 357 -5.82 11.08 23.85
C CYS A 357 -6.77 12.18 24.36
N ASP A 358 -7.08 13.14 23.48
CA ASP A 358 -8.05 14.22 23.65
C ASP A 358 -9.49 13.83 23.25
N GLY A 359 -9.70 12.61 22.76
CA GLY A 359 -11.00 12.11 22.31
C GLY A 359 -11.39 12.54 20.89
N MET A 360 -10.53 13.25 20.17
CA MET A 360 -10.79 13.69 18.80
C MET A 360 -10.37 12.61 17.79
N LEU A 361 -11.04 12.56 16.64
CA LEU A 361 -10.66 11.67 15.55
C LEU A 361 -9.58 12.34 14.69
N TYR A 362 -8.46 11.67 14.52
CA TYR A 362 -7.38 12.06 13.62
C TYR A 362 -7.37 11.16 12.40
N ALA A 363 -6.98 11.72 11.25
CA ALA A 363 -6.77 10.97 10.02
C ALA A 363 -5.55 11.50 9.27
N GLY A 364 -4.85 10.60 8.58
CA GLY A 364 -3.71 10.94 7.73
C GLY A 364 -4.05 10.72 6.25
N PHE A 365 -3.77 11.73 5.43
CA PHE A 365 -3.95 11.67 3.98
C PHE A 365 -2.61 11.96 3.29
N GLY A 366 -2.22 11.08 2.37
CA GLY A 366 -1.06 11.33 1.52
C GLY A 366 -1.31 12.43 0.49
N ASP A 367 -0.28 12.77 -0.28
CA ASP A 367 -0.30 13.82 -1.30
C ASP A 367 -1.25 13.52 -2.48
N GLY A 368 -1.79 12.29 -2.56
CA GLY A 368 -2.70 11.81 -3.59
C GLY A 368 -2.04 11.60 -4.95
N GLY A 369 -0.72 11.69 -5.04
CA GLY A 369 0.07 11.54 -6.25
C GLY A 369 -0.23 12.57 -7.36
N PRO A 370 0.33 12.39 -8.57
CA PRO A 370 1.35 11.39 -8.91
C PRO A 370 2.70 11.72 -8.26
N GLN A 371 3.73 10.90 -8.53
CA GLN A 371 5.07 11.06 -7.95
C GLN A 371 5.58 12.51 -8.03
N ARG A 372 6.23 12.93 -6.94
CA ARG A 372 6.83 14.25 -6.67
C ARG A 372 5.83 15.35 -6.40
N ASP A 373 4.57 15.04 -6.10
CA ASP A 373 3.50 16.01 -5.89
C ASP A 373 3.52 17.20 -6.88
N PRO A 374 3.44 16.97 -8.21
CA PRO A 374 3.47 18.06 -9.18
C PRO A 374 2.37 19.12 -9.00
N PRO A 375 1.19 18.82 -8.39
CA PRO A 375 0.20 19.82 -8.01
C PRO A 375 0.56 20.64 -6.77
N GLY A 376 1.45 20.17 -5.89
CA GLY A 376 1.81 20.82 -4.63
C GLY A 376 0.74 20.68 -3.56
N ASN A 377 0.04 19.55 -3.57
CA ASN A 377 -1.05 19.24 -2.65
C ASN A 377 -0.61 19.35 -1.18
N SER A 378 0.59 18.85 -0.88
CA SER A 378 1.15 18.78 0.47
C SER A 378 1.55 20.16 1.02
N GLN A 379 1.69 21.16 0.15
CA GLN A 379 1.93 22.55 0.53
C GLN A 379 0.65 23.42 0.45
N ASN A 380 -0.51 22.82 0.20
CA ASN A 380 -1.76 23.53 -0.05
C ASN A 380 -2.79 23.32 1.08
N LEU A 381 -2.86 24.29 2.00
CA LEU A 381 -3.82 24.31 3.11
C LEU A 381 -5.31 24.42 2.72
N ARG A 382 -5.64 24.53 1.42
CA ARG A 382 -7.02 24.59 0.93
C ARG A 382 -7.60 23.22 0.58
N ILE A 383 -6.80 22.16 0.70
CA ILE A 383 -7.21 20.77 0.54
C ILE A 383 -6.68 19.95 1.73
N LEU A 384 -7.09 18.67 1.81
CA LEU A 384 -6.67 17.77 2.91
C LEU A 384 -5.57 16.79 2.51
N LEU A 385 -5.18 16.75 1.23
CA LEU A 385 -4.08 15.89 0.77
C LEU A 385 -2.73 16.38 1.35
N GLY A 386 -1.85 15.44 1.64
CA GLY A 386 -0.53 15.67 2.26
C GLY A 386 -0.63 16.25 3.68
N SER A 387 -1.65 15.82 4.44
CA SER A 387 -1.96 16.39 5.74
C SER A 387 -2.41 15.36 6.78
N MET A 388 -2.19 15.71 8.04
CA MET A 388 -2.85 15.11 9.19
C MET A 388 -4.00 16.03 9.60
N ILE A 389 -5.20 15.49 9.81
CA ILE A 389 -6.38 16.25 10.24
C ILE A 389 -6.82 15.87 11.66
N ARG A 390 -7.64 16.72 12.27
CA ARG A 390 -8.26 16.52 13.58
C ARG A 390 -9.68 17.07 13.60
N ILE A 391 -10.66 16.23 13.92
CA ILE A 391 -12.08 16.57 13.92
C ILE A 391 -12.80 16.04 15.18
N ASP A 392 -13.86 16.74 15.59
CA ASP A 392 -14.74 16.33 16.68
C ASP A 392 -15.98 15.65 16.09
N ILE A 393 -16.09 14.34 16.29
CA ILE A 393 -17.16 13.49 15.75
C ILE A 393 -18.39 13.39 16.67
N ASP A 394 -18.37 14.06 17.83
CA ASP A 394 -19.48 14.04 18.79
C ASP A 394 -20.42 15.24 18.65
N HIS A 395 -19.99 16.26 17.89
CA HIS A 395 -20.74 17.47 17.67
C HIS A 395 -20.83 17.78 16.17
N ALA A 396 -22.02 18.10 15.68
CA ALA A 396 -22.24 18.54 14.30
C ALA A 396 -22.04 20.06 14.16
N ASP A 397 -21.57 20.49 12.99
CA ASP A 397 -21.46 21.90 12.62
C ASP A 397 -22.16 22.16 11.27
N GLY A 398 -23.33 22.81 11.32
CA GLY A 398 -24.17 23.05 10.15
C GLY A 398 -24.59 21.74 9.49
N ASP A 399 -24.22 21.57 8.22
CA ASP A 399 -24.52 20.37 7.43
C ASP A 399 -23.46 19.25 7.61
N ARG A 400 -22.39 19.50 8.38
CA ARG A 400 -21.35 18.51 8.66
C ARG A 400 -21.73 17.68 9.88
N SER A 401 -21.56 16.36 9.77
CA SER A 401 -21.74 15.39 10.86
C SER A 401 -20.65 15.44 11.94
N TYR A 402 -19.75 16.43 11.85
CA TYR A 402 -18.63 16.65 12.76
C TYR A 402 -18.38 18.16 12.88
N SER A 403 -17.59 18.55 13.88
CA SER A 403 -17.18 19.93 14.13
C SER A 403 -15.67 20.04 14.31
N PHE A 404 -15.18 21.24 14.59
CA PHE A 404 -13.75 21.52 14.72
C PHE A 404 -13.43 21.87 16.16
N PRO A 405 -12.43 21.23 16.77
CA PRO A 405 -11.88 21.72 18.02
C PRO A 405 -11.41 23.19 17.90
N GLU A 406 -11.73 24.02 18.90
CA GLU A 406 -11.39 25.45 18.90
C GLU A 406 -9.89 25.73 18.87
N ASP A 407 -9.08 24.75 19.30
CA ASP A 407 -7.61 24.79 19.30
C ASP A 407 -6.99 24.21 18.03
N ASN A 408 -7.77 23.90 16.98
CA ASN A 408 -7.21 23.52 15.68
C ASN A 408 -6.36 24.68 15.10
N PRO A 409 -5.13 24.40 14.64
CA PRO A 409 -4.13 25.43 14.35
C PRO A 409 -4.49 26.33 13.15
N PHE A 410 -5.30 25.82 12.22
CA PHE A 410 -5.71 26.57 11.02
C PHE A 410 -7.12 27.16 11.12
N LEU A 411 -7.80 27.03 12.26
CA LEU A 411 -9.16 27.56 12.42
C LEU A 411 -9.22 29.09 12.31
N ALA A 412 -8.23 29.79 12.87
CA ALA A 412 -8.14 31.25 12.74
C ALA A 412 -7.88 31.69 11.28
N ALA A 413 -7.04 30.94 10.55
CA ALA A 413 -6.79 31.18 9.14
C ALA A 413 -8.05 30.93 8.29
N HIS A 414 -8.80 29.87 8.59
CA HIS A 414 -10.09 29.58 7.96
C HIS A 414 -11.11 30.71 8.18
N ARG A 415 -11.17 31.28 9.39
CA ARG A 415 -12.04 32.42 9.69
C ARG A 415 -11.69 33.66 8.86
N ALA A 416 -10.44 33.81 8.43
CA ALA A 416 -9.97 34.90 7.57
C ALA A 416 -10.10 34.59 6.07
N ASP A 417 -9.83 33.34 5.67
CA ASP A 417 -9.98 32.81 4.32
C ASP A 417 -10.73 31.47 4.37
N PRO A 418 -12.05 31.45 4.05
CA PRO A 418 -12.87 30.24 4.09
C PRO A 418 -12.39 29.10 3.20
N ALA A 419 -11.45 29.35 2.28
CA ALA A 419 -10.85 28.30 1.46
C ALA A 419 -9.82 27.46 2.23
N VAL A 420 -9.22 27.97 3.30
CA VAL A 420 -8.33 27.19 4.18
C VAL A 420 -9.15 26.14 4.91
N ARG A 421 -8.62 24.91 5.02
CA ARG A 421 -9.29 23.79 5.66
C ARG A 421 -9.10 23.84 7.18
N PRO A 422 -10.16 24.03 7.98
CA PRO A 422 -10.07 24.08 9.44
C PRO A 422 -9.80 22.69 10.08
N GLU A 423 -9.98 21.60 9.32
CA GLU A 423 -9.68 20.24 9.76
C GLU A 423 -8.18 19.99 9.93
N THR A 424 -7.33 20.70 9.18
CA THR A 424 -5.89 20.46 9.15
C THR A 424 -5.28 20.62 10.55
N TRP A 425 -4.51 19.62 10.97
CA TRP A 425 -3.71 19.64 12.19
C TRP A 425 -2.24 19.90 11.88
N ALA A 426 -1.71 19.24 10.86
CA ALA A 426 -0.36 19.42 10.32
C ALA A 426 -0.35 19.08 8.83
N TYR A 427 0.65 19.55 8.08
CA TYR A 427 0.69 19.39 6.62
C TYR A 427 2.13 19.22 6.12
N GLY A 428 2.30 18.91 4.83
CA GLY A 428 3.61 18.69 4.22
C GLY A 428 4.11 17.25 4.35
N PHE A 429 3.19 16.28 4.38
CA PHE A 429 3.51 14.85 4.36
C PHE A 429 3.39 14.29 2.96
N ARG A 430 4.12 13.21 2.66
CA ARG A 430 3.98 12.49 1.39
C ARG A 430 2.90 11.41 1.50
N GLU A 431 3.05 10.51 2.44
CA GLU A 431 2.16 9.40 2.71
C GLU A 431 2.27 8.96 4.18
N PRO A 432 1.56 9.65 5.09
CA PRO A 432 1.53 9.31 6.51
C PRO A 432 0.75 8.00 6.71
N TRP A 433 1.44 6.86 6.56
CA TRP A 433 0.86 5.54 6.38
C TRP A 433 0.22 4.96 7.64
N ARG A 434 0.96 4.94 8.77
CA ARG A 434 0.41 4.63 10.10
C ARG A 434 0.91 5.62 11.12
N PHE A 435 0.04 5.92 12.06
CA PHE A 435 0.37 6.73 13.22
C PHE A 435 -0.26 6.16 14.49
N SER A 436 0.28 6.58 15.62
CA SER A 436 -0.22 6.22 16.94
C SER A 436 0.05 7.34 17.94
N PHE A 437 -0.71 7.32 19.02
CA PHE A 437 -0.53 8.22 20.14
C PHE A 437 0.13 7.50 21.31
N ASP A 438 1.11 8.15 21.93
CA ASP A 438 1.57 7.79 23.27
C ASP A 438 0.86 8.69 24.29
N CYS A 439 -0.27 8.23 24.83
CA CYS A 439 -1.09 9.06 25.73
C CYS A 439 -0.43 9.44 27.04
N LEU A 440 0.67 8.80 27.42
CA LEU A 440 1.43 9.22 28.59
C LEU A 440 2.19 10.53 28.33
N THR A 441 2.68 10.74 27.11
CA THR A 441 3.46 11.93 26.72
C THR A 441 2.65 12.93 25.91
N GLY A 442 1.56 12.48 25.28
CA GLY A 442 0.79 13.25 24.31
C GLY A 442 1.44 13.32 22.93
N ASP A 443 2.48 12.52 22.66
CA ASP A 443 3.15 12.51 21.36
C ASP A 443 2.34 11.74 20.32
N LEU A 444 2.18 12.35 19.15
CA LEU A 444 1.66 11.73 17.93
C LEU A 444 2.84 11.28 17.06
N TRP A 445 3.03 9.98 16.93
CA TRP A 445 4.09 9.37 16.13
C TRP A 445 3.55 8.97 14.77
N VAL A 446 4.27 9.30 13.69
CA VAL A 446 3.85 8.99 12.31
C VAL A 446 5.00 8.33 11.56
N GLY A 447 4.71 7.28 10.79
CA GLY A 447 5.58 6.84 9.71
C GLY A 447 5.12 7.46 8.40
N ASP A 448 5.96 8.31 7.81
CA ASP A 448 5.72 8.94 6.52
C ASP A 448 6.58 8.24 5.46
N VAL A 449 5.90 7.63 4.47
CA VAL A 449 6.57 6.87 3.41
C VAL A 449 7.15 7.84 2.40
N GLY A 450 8.46 7.77 2.20
CA GLY A 450 9.18 8.60 1.26
C GLY A 450 9.06 8.15 -0.19
N GLN A 451 9.68 8.91 -1.10
CA GLN A 451 9.70 8.62 -2.52
C GLN A 451 11.01 8.04 -3.03
N ASP A 452 12.09 8.82 -2.94
CA ASP A 452 13.33 8.59 -3.69
C ASP A 452 14.54 8.42 -2.76
N THR A 453 14.61 9.18 -1.67
CA THR A 453 15.85 9.28 -0.88
C THR A 453 15.74 8.81 0.55
N PHE A 454 14.68 9.13 1.28
CA PHE A 454 14.55 8.84 2.72
C PHE A 454 13.17 8.33 3.07
N GLU A 455 13.10 7.43 4.03
CA GLU A 455 11.88 7.13 4.80
C GLU A 455 11.93 7.87 6.14
N GLU A 456 10.76 8.25 6.68
CA GLU A 456 10.67 9.19 7.81
C GLU A 456 9.82 8.67 8.96
N ILE A 457 10.26 8.99 10.19
CA ILE A 457 9.49 8.86 11.42
C ILE A 457 9.41 10.24 12.09
N ASP A 458 8.18 10.71 12.32
CA ASP A 458 7.89 12.06 12.79
C ASP A 458 7.23 12.08 14.17
N ILE A 459 7.51 13.14 14.93
CA ILE A 459 6.68 13.56 16.06
C ILE A 459 5.83 14.73 15.62
N VAL A 460 4.54 14.49 15.40
CA VAL A 460 3.67 15.50 14.81
C VAL A 460 3.19 16.52 15.83
N LYS A 461 3.53 17.79 15.59
CA LYS A 461 3.09 18.96 16.36
C LYS A 461 2.10 19.82 15.55
N PRO A 462 1.14 20.49 16.22
CA PRO A 462 0.10 21.30 15.57
C PRO A 462 0.67 22.45 14.74
N GLY A 463 0.09 22.67 13.57
CA GLY A 463 0.37 23.80 12.67
C GLY A 463 1.70 23.69 11.92
N ARG A 464 2.45 22.60 12.11
CA ARG A 464 3.76 22.40 11.50
C ARG A 464 3.65 21.91 10.06
N ASN A 465 4.65 22.31 9.27
CA ASN A 465 4.87 21.90 7.89
C ASN A 465 6.04 20.89 7.86
N TYR A 466 5.81 19.66 7.42
CA TYR A 466 6.82 18.58 7.34
C TYR A 466 7.59 18.59 6.02
N GLY A 467 7.23 19.50 5.12
CA GLY A 467 8.09 19.95 4.04
C GLY A 467 7.99 19.22 2.72
N TRP A 468 7.30 18.10 2.62
CA TRP A 468 7.03 17.48 1.32
C TRP A 468 6.23 18.44 0.42
N ASN A 469 6.57 18.65 -0.86
CA ASN A 469 7.66 18.05 -1.65
C ASN A 469 8.92 18.93 -1.75
N VAL A 470 9.07 19.97 -0.93
CA VAL A 470 10.27 20.82 -0.91
C VAL A 470 11.44 20.09 -0.25
N ARG A 471 11.14 19.21 0.72
CA ARG A 471 12.10 18.39 1.46
C ARG A 471 11.69 16.92 1.45
N GLU A 472 12.69 16.06 1.61
CA GLU A 472 12.55 14.63 1.87
C GLU A 472 13.63 14.25 2.88
N GLY A 473 13.19 13.77 4.04
CA GLY A 473 13.98 13.64 5.25
C GLY A 473 14.66 14.95 5.62
N PHE A 474 15.97 14.88 5.83
CA PHE A 474 16.77 16.06 6.17
C PHE A 474 17.30 16.82 4.94
N ALA A 475 16.97 16.40 3.72
CA ALA A 475 17.53 16.96 2.49
C ALA A 475 16.52 17.82 1.72
N PRO A 476 16.99 18.84 0.98
CA PRO A 476 16.18 19.45 -0.08
C PRO A 476 15.80 18.41 -1.13
N PHE A 477 14.56 18.46 -1.60
CA PHE A 477 14.03 17.57 -2.64
C PHE A 477 13.67 18.34 -3.92
N SER A 478 12.93 19.44 -3.78
CA SER A 478 12.46 20.28 -4.89
C SER A 478 12.46 21.76 -4.51
N ASP A 479 12.65 22.64 -5.50
CA ASP A 479 12.41 24.09 -5.36
C ASP A 479 10.95 24.47 -5.68
N GLN A 480 10.16 23.52 -6.21
CA GLN A 480 8.74 23.73 -6.49
C GLN A 480 7.96 23.92 -5.19
N TYR A 481 7.09 24.93 -5.14
CA TYR A 481 6.31 25.31 -3.95
C TYR A 481 7.12 25.78 -2.73
N GLN A 482 8.44 25.93 -2.89
CA GLN A 482 9.25 26.55 -1.86
C GLN A 482 8.78 27.99 -1.63
N ARG A 483 8.48 28.32 -0.36
CA ARG A 483 8.06 29.66 0.05
C ARG A 483 9.20 30.33 0.81
N GLU A 484 9.44 31.60 0.49
CA GLU A 484 10.45 32.39 1.19
C GLU A 484 10.09 32.48 2.68
N LEU A 485 11.09 32.29 3.56
CA LEU A 485 10.94 32.32 5.02
C LEU A 485 10.07 31.20 5.64
N GLU A 486 9.57 30.24 4.86
CA GLU A 486 8.88 29.07 5.41
C GLU A 486 9.85 28.21 6.21
N THR A 487 9.41 27.75 7.39
CA THR A 487 10.18 26.82 8.22
C THR A 487 9.59 25.42 8.08
N TYR A 488 10.41 24.50 7.58
CA TYR A 488 10.07 23.09 7.50
C TYR A 488 10.52 22.36 8.76
N THR A 489 9.70 21.42 9.21
CA THR A 489 9.93 20.61 10.40
C THR A 489 10.74 19.39 9.99
N ASP A 490 11.84 19.13 10.68
CA ASP A 490 12.63 17.92 10.44
C ASP A 490 11.96 16.70 11.06
N PRO A 491 12.11 15.51 10.45
CA PRO A 491 11.69 14.28 11.09
C PRO A 491 12.53 14.00 12.34
N LEU A 492 11.97 13.22 13.27
CA LEU A 492 12.73 12.74 14.43
C LEU A 492 13.87 11.83 13.97
N PHE A 493 13.57 10.97 13.01
CA PHE A 493 14.49 9.99 12.46
C PHE A 493 14.18 9.75 10.98
N ALA A 494 15.20 9.74 10.14
CA ALA A 494 15.06 9.35 8.73
C ALA A 494 16.18 8.39 8.33
N TYR A 495 15.86 7.49 7.40
CA TYR A 495 16.81 6.51 6.89
C TYR A 495 16.77 6.41 5.37
N ALA A 496 17.94 6.38 4.74
CA ALA A 496 18.04 6.42 3.30
C ALA A 496 17.55 5.13 2.63
N HIS A 497 17.07 5.30 1.40
CA HIS A 497 16.79 4.18 0.48
C HIS A 497 18.06 3.34 0.30
N GLY A 498 17.96 2.05 0.63
CA GLY A 498 19.10 1.14 0.82
C GLY A 498 19.18 0.54 2.23
N LEU A 499 18.73 1.27 3.26
CA LEU A 499 18.45 0.72 4.59
C LEU A 499 16.99 0.29 4.74
N GLY A 500 16.07 0.96 4.07
CA GLY A 500 14.68 0.54 3.87
C GLY A 500 14.03 1.36 2.77
N PHE A 501 12.73 1.16 2.53
CA PHE A 501 12.03 1.68 1.35
C PHE A 501 10.56 2.01 1.57
N SER A 502 10.03 1.75 2.77
CA SER A 502 8.65 2.04 3.12
C SER A 502 8.50 1.93 4.64
N ALA A 503 8.66 3.06 5.34
CA ALA A 503 8.45 3.17 6.78
C ALA A 503 6.98 2.92 7.11
N THR A 504 6.70 1.86 7.85
CA THR A 504 5.34 1.50 8.22
C THR A 504 4.78 2.37 9.33
N GLY A 505 5.61 2.94 10.20
CA GLY A 505 5.16 3.45 11.50
C GLY A 505 4.96 2.32 12.52
N GLY A 506 4.44 2.66 13.71
CA GLY A 506 4.55 1.80 14.88
C GLY A 506 3.80 2.30 16.11
N HIS A 507 4.15 1.78 17.28
CA HIS A 507 3.57 2.16 18.58
C HIS A 507 4.66 2.26 19.66
N VAL A 508 4.42 3.11 20.66
CA VAL A 508 5.25 3.15 21.87
C VAL A 508 4.86 1.99 22.78
N TYR A 509 5.83 1.15 23.15
CA TYR A 509 5.57 0.02 24.05
C TYR A 509 5.33 0.52 25.49
N ARG A 510 4.17 0.15 26.04
CA ARG A 510 3.72 0.56 27.38
C ARG A 510 3.14 -0.57 28.25
N ALA A 511 3.07 -1.81 27.74
CA ALA A 511 2.40 -2.92 28.43
C ALA A 511 3.07 -3.30 29.75
N ASP A 512 4.41 -3.30 29.79
CA ASP A 512 5.20 -3.61 30.99
C ASP A 512 6.10 -2.42 31.37
N PRO A 513 5.78 -1.68 32.45
CA PRO A 513 6.60 -0.58 32.95
C PRO A 513 8.01 -0.98 33.40
N GLU A 514 8.23 -2.23 33.79
CA GLU A 514 9.53 -2.74 34.24
C GLU A 514 10.41 -3.22 33.07
N SER A 515 9.81 -3.40 31.89
CA SER A 515 10.53 -3.76 30.68
C SER A 515 11.46 -2.63 30.24
N SER A 516 12.68 -2.99 29.81
CA SER A 516 13.59 -2.05 29.16
C SER A 516 13.01 -1.44 27.87
N PHE A 517 11.94 -2.00 27.30
CA PHE A 517 11.25 -1.44 26.15
C PHE A 517 10.19 -0.40 26.49
N CYS A 518 9.86 -0.19 27.78
CA CYS A 518 8.88 0.81 28.16
C CYS A 518 9.30 2.20 27.65
N GLY A 519 8.44 2.84 26.85
CA GLY A 519 8.70 4.13 26.21
C GLY A 519 9.53 4.07 24.93
N VAL A 520 9.83 2.88 24.41
CA VAL A 520 10.45 2.71 23.08
C VAL A 520 9.35 2.71 22.01
N TYR A 521 9.47 3.57 21.00
CA TYR A 521 8.65 3.52 19.80
C TYR A 521 9.16 2.42 18.86
N ILE A 522 8.37 1.37 18.67
CA ILE A 522 8.73 0.21 17.86
C ILE A 522 7.99 0.30 16.53
N PHE A 523 8.75 0.30 15.44
CA PHE A 523 8.26 0.43 14.08
C PHE A 523 9.01 -0.50 13.12
N GLY A 524 8.57 -0.57 11.87
CA GLY A 524 9.19 -1.44 10.88
C GLY A 524 9.19 -0.86 9.47
N ASP A 525 9.85 -1.59 8.58
CA ASP A 525 9.91 -1.30 7.15
C ASP A 525 9.28 -2.43 6.35
N TYR A 526 8.38 -2.09 5.43
CA TYR A 526 7.63 -3.08 4.65
C TYR A 526 8.54 -3.95 3.78
N ASN A 527 9.50 -3.34 3.06
CA ASN A 527 10.31 -4.06 2.08
C ASN A 527 11.44 -4.86 2.72
N THR A 528 12.20 -4.24 3.62
CA THR A 528 13.37 -4.88 4.25
C THR A 528 13.01 -5.72 5.46
N ARG A 529 11.76 -5.59 5.95
CA ARG A 529 11.22 -6.37 7.08
C ARG A 529 11.95 -6.09 8.38
N ARG A 530 12.81 -5.06 8.43
CA ARG A 530 13.54 -4.68 9.64
C ARG A 530 12.57 -4.09 10.65
N ILE A 531 12.85 -4.38 11.92
CA ILE A 531 12.13 -3.84 13.07
C ILE A 531 13.13 -3.01 13.85
N TRP A 532 12.76 -1.77 14.13
CA TRP A 532 13.59 -0.83 14.88
C TRP A 532 12.85 -0.30 16.10
N GLY A 533 13.61 0.18 17.07
CA GLY A 533 13.08 0.87 18.24
C GLY A 533 13.76 2.22 18.40
N LEU A 534 12.99 3.27 18.67
CA LEU A 534 13.46 4.63 18.94
C LEU A 534 13.13 5.05 20.37
N ARG A 535 14.00 5.84 20.96
CA ARG A 535 13.67 6.70 22.11
C ARG A 535 13.88 8.15 21.74
N GLN A 536 13.02 9.00 22.27
CA GLN A 536 13.15 10.44 22.12
C GLN A 536 13.11 11.14 23.47
N GLN A 537 13.70 12.33 23.54
CA GLN A 537 13.51 13.28 24.62
C GLN A 537 13.28 14.67 24.02
N ASP A 538 12.17 15.32 24.39
CA ASP A 538 11.79 16.67 23.94
C ASP A 538 11.79 16.86 22.41
N GLY A 539 11.32 15.85 21.67
CA GLY A 539 11.27 15.84 20.21
C GLY A 539 12.62 15.57 19.54
N LYS A 540 13.62 15.11 20.28
CA LYS A 540 14.95 14.76 19.75
C LYS A 540 15.24 13.29 19.95
N LEU A 541 15.85 12.65 18.95
CA LEU A 541 16.26 11.26 19.07
C LEU A 541 17.29 11.11 20.19
N LEU A 542 16.99 10.22 21.12
CA LEU A 542 17.90 9.82 22.20
C LEU A 542 18.63 8.52 21.84
N ASP A 543 17.92 7.55 21.26
CA ASP A 543 18.48 6.25 20.95
C ASP A 543 17.75 5.55 19.80
N VAL A 544 18.48 4.71 19.05
CA VAL A 544 17.94 3.84 17.99
C VAL A 544 18.60 2.47 18.01
N ARG A 545 17.82 1.41 17.81
CA ARG A 545 18.29 0.02 17.76
C ARG A 545 17.57 -0.79 16.70
N GLU A 546 18.28 -1.72 16.05
CA GLU A 546 17.67 -2.78 15.23
C GLU A 546 17.29 -3.94 16.16
N LEU A 547 15.98 -4.22 16.23
CA LEU A 547 15.39 -5.18 17.16
C LEU A 547 15.33 -6.59 16.57
N GLY A 548 15.27 -6.69 15.24
CA GLY A 548 15.18 -7.95 14.51
C GLY A 548 14.59 -7.76 13.12
N THR A 549 14.13 -8.87 12.55
CA THR A 549 13.48 -8.90 11.23
C THR A 549 12.20 -9.72 11.27
N SER A 550 11.18 -9.27 10.55
CA SER A 550 9.93 -9.97 10.33
C SER A 550 10.06 -11.03 9.22
N PRO A 551 9.32 -12.16 9.30
CA PRO A 551 9.27 -13.15 8.22
C PRO A 551 8.59 -12.61 6.94
N GLY A 552 7.72 -11.61 7.06
CA GLY A 552 7.00 -10.98 5.94
C GLY A 552 7.03 -9.46 5.98
N GLY A 553 6.60 -8.82 4.89
CA GLY A 553 6.52 -7.37 4.81
C GLY A 553 5.55 -6.80 5.85
N ILE A 554 6.04 -5.85 6.64
CA ILE A 554 5.33 -5.26 7.77
C ILE A 554 4.41 -4.16 7.24
N VAL A 555 3.10 -4.28 7.46
CA VAL A 555 2.12 -3.31 6.93
C VAL A 555 1.40 -2.53 8.01
N SER A 556 1.39 -3.04 9.24
CA SER A 556 0.84 -2.31 10.38
C SER A 556 1.35 -2.89 11.69
N PHE A 557 1.29 -2.07 12.73
CA PHE A 557 1.35 -2.50 14.12
C PHE A 557 0.03 -2.18 14.81
N GLY A 558 -0.31 -2.98 15.82
CA GLY A 558 -1.50 -2.81 16.63
C GLY A 558 -1.22 -3.11 18.09
N LEU A 559 -2.25 -2.95 18.91
CA LEU A 559 -2.22 -3.30 20.32
C LEU A 559 -3.34 -4.28 20.62
N ASP A 560 -3.05 -5.25 21.47
CA ASP A 560 -4.09 -6.07 22.09
C ASP A 560 -4.68 -5.38 23.33
N GLU A 561 -5.63 -6.04 23.99
CA GLU A 561 -6.35 -5.49 25.16
C GLU A 561 -5.45 -5.23 26.38
N ASN A 562 -4.25 -5.82 26.42
CA ASN A 562 -3.26 -5.61 27.47
C ASN A 562 -2.19 -4.57 27.06
N GLY A 563 -2.29 -4.01 25.86
CA GLY A 563 -1.29 -3.11 25.30
C GLY A 563 -0.06 -3.83 24.72
N GLU A 564 -0.11 -5.16 24.59
CA GLU A 564 0.97 -5.92 23.94
C GLU A 564 0.99 -5.62 22.44
N LEU A 565 2.20 -5.56 21.88
CA LEU A 565 2.40 -5.18 20.48
C LEU A 565 2.07 -6.32 19.52
N LEU A 566 1.23 -5.99 18.55
CA LEU A 566 0.88 -6.84 17.42
C LEU A 566 1.58 -6.32 16.17
N MET A 567 2.00 -7.23 15.29
CA MET A 567 2.56 -6.92 13.98
C MET A 567 1.78 -7.66 12.90
N VAL A 568 1.38 -6.92 11.88
CA VAL A 568 0.61 -7.41 10.74
C VAL A 568 1.53 -7.55 9.54
N THR A 569 1.54 -8.74 8.94
CA THR A 569 2.23 -8.97 7.67
C THR A 569 1.24 -9.09 6.53
N TYR A 570 1.55 -8.50 5.38
CA TYR A 570 0.65 -8.53 4.22
C TYR A 570 0.38 -9.95 3.67
N GLY A 571 1.25 -10.91 4.04
CA GLY A 571 1.10 -12.33 3.71
C GLY A 571 0.04 -13.06 4.54
N GLY A 572 -0.68 -12.38 5.42
CA GLY A 572 -1.83 -12.95 6.13
C GLY A 572 -1.58 -13.43 7.55
N LEU A 573 -0.35 -13.32 8.04
CA LEU A 573 0.01 -13.71 9.40
C LEU A 573 0.11 -12.49 10.32
N ILE A 574 -0.34 -12.70 11.55
CA ILE A 574 -0.30 -11.75 12.66
C ILE A 574 0.64 -12.33 13.72
N TYR A 575 1.52 -11.49 14.24
CA TYR A 575 2.48 -11.85 15.27
C TYR A 575 2.28 -10.97 16.50
N GLN A 576 2.45 -11.54 17.69
CA GLN A 576 2.72 -10.77 18.90
C GLN A 576 4.23 -10.64 19.08
N LEU A 577 4.70 -9.45 19.42
CA LEU A 577 6.10 -9.20 19.73
C LEU A 577 6.37 -9.61 21.18
N ASP A 578 7.31 -10.52 21.38
CA ASP A 578 7.83 -10.90 22.70
C ASP A 578 9.17 -10.24 22.96
N LEU A 579 9.12 -9.32 23.91
CA LEU A 579 10.23 -8.49 24.35
C LEU A 579 10.89 -9.03 25.64
N SER A 580 10.32 -10.05 26.27
CA SER A 580 10.71 -10.53 27.62
C SER A 580 12.13 -11.10 27.67
N GLN A 581 12.64 -11.50 26.50
CA GLN A 581 13.92 -12.19 26.33
C GLN A 581 15.01 -11.29 25.74
N ALA A 582 14.66 -10.05 25.39
CA ALA A 582 15.56 -9.05 24.84
C ALA A 582 15.72 -7.90 25.84
N GLU A 583 16.77 -7.10 25.68
CA GLU A 583 16.95 -5.87 26.44
C GLU A 583 17.29 -4.73 25.48
N TYR A 584 16.60 -3.60 25.62
CA TYR A 584 16.89 -2.38 24.89
C TYR A 584 18.03 -1.63 25.59
N LYS A 585 19.28 -1.95 25.22
CA LYS A 585 20.52 -1.38 25.77
C LYS A 585 21.45 -0.91 24.65
#